data_AF-A0A8J8PSK5-F1
#
_entry.id   AF-A0A8J8PSK5-F1
#
_cell.length_a   1.000
_cell.length_b   1.000
_cell.length_c   1.000
_cell.angle_alpha   90.00
_cell.angle_beta   90.00
_cell.angle_gamma   90.00
#
_symmetry.space_group_name_H-M   'P 1'
#
loop_
_entity.id
_entity.type
_entity.pdbx_description
1 polymer ?
#
loop_
_entity_poly.entity_id
_entity_poly.type
_entity_poly.pdbx_seq_one_letter_code
_entity_poly.pdbx_strand_id
1 'polypeptide(L)'
;EVYVTIYNTIKEVFRIASASYTYMASFDGLWGFVYGGVDPSSLSPAEIDKRIKERINDKLAFYDGYSHEVSFKLPKNILEEFKKTNRISTEVNPVYVPA
;
A
#
# COMPACT_ATOMS: atom_id res chain seq x y z
N GLU A 1 4.39 12.85 -2.06
CA GLU A 1 3.57 13.23 -3.22
C GLU A 1 3.30 12.10 -4.22
N VAL A 2 4.33 11.46 -4.83
CA VAL A 2 4.13 10.45 -5.90
C VAL A 2 3.28 9.25 -5.43
N TYR A 3 3.59 8.66 -4.29
CA TYR A 3 2.82 7.55 -3.70
C TYR A 3 1.32 7.87 -3.56
N VAL A 4 0.98 9.06 -3.05
CA VAL A 4 -0.41 9.51 -2.89
C VAL A 4 -1.06 9.81 -4.24
N THR A 5 -0.31 10.36 -5.19
CA THR A 5 -0.80 10.61 -6.55
C THR A 5 -1.16 9.31 -7.27
N ILE A 6 -0.35 8.25 -7.10
CA ILE A 6 -0.66 6.91 -7.61
C ILE A 6 -1.95 6.40 -6.96
N TYR A 7 -2.07 6.49 -5.63
CA TYR A 7 -3.29 6.10 -4.92
C TYR A 7 -4.54 6.80 -5.45
N ASN A 8 -4.50 8.13 -5.58
CA ASN A 8 -5.62 8.91 -6.10
C ASN A 8 -5.96 8.53 -7.53
N THR A 9 -4.96 8.33 -8.38
CA THR A 9 -5.18 7.93 -9.78
C THR A 9 -5.86 6.55 -9.88
N ILE A 10 -5.45 5.59 -9.06
CA ILE A 10 -6.10 4.27 -8.99
C ILE A 10 -7.53 4.38 -8.47
N LYS A 11 -7.79 5.27 -7.51
CA LYS A 11 -9.12 5.53 -6.95
C LYS A 11 -10.11 6.12 -7.97
N GLU A 12 -9.63 6.83 -8.99
CA GLU A 12 -10.49 7.33 -10.07
C GLU A 12 -11.06 6.20 -10.96
N VAL A 13 -10.38 5.06 -11.02
CA VAL A 13 -10.74 3.95 -11.92
C VAL A 13 -11.43 2.81 -11.17
N PHE A 14 -10.96 2.49 -9.96
CA PHE A 14 -11.51 1.40 -9.15
C PHE A 14 -12.43 1.93 -8.05
N ARG A 15 -13.56 1.23 -7.83
CA ARG A 15 -14.51 1.56 -6.74
C ARG A 15 -13.84 1.60 -5.36
N ILE A 16 -12.81 0.78 -5.17
CA ILE A 16 -12.04 0.67 -3.93
C ILE A 16 -10.58 0.83 -4.28
N ALA A 17 -9.88 1.68 -3.53
CA ALA A 17 -8.43 1.78 -3.55
C ALA A 17 -7.92 1.71 -2.11
N SER A 18 -6.87 0.92 -1.88
CA SER A 18 -6.21 0.77 -0.58
C SER A 18 -4.69 0.95 -0.75
N ALA A 19 -3.99 1.21 0.35
CA ALA A 19 -2.57 1.51 0.31
C ALA A 19 -1.87 0.93 1.55
N SER A 20 -0.66 0.41 1.36
CA SER A 20 0.19 -0.11 2.41
C SER A 20 1.61 0.42 2.27
N TYR A 21 2.42 0.24 3.30
CA TYR A 21 3.82 0.62 3.27
C TYR A 21 4.66 -0.35 4.10
N THR A 22 5.96 -0.37 3.84
CA THR A 22 6.95 -1.03 4.69
C THR A 22 8.31 -0.38 4.52
N TYR A 23 9.23 -0.60 5.45
CA TYR A 23 10.62 -0.16 5.31
C TYR A 23 11.39 -1.15 4.42
N MET A 24 12.05 -0.62 3.39
CA MET A 24 12.91 -1.37 2.48
C MET A 24 14.37 -0.98 2.75
N ALA A 25 15.11 -1.87 3.40
CA ALA A 25 16.48 -1.58 3.85
C ALA A 25 17.44 -1.24 2.70
N SER A 26 17.31 -1.91 1.55
CA SER A 26 18.13 -1.62 0.36
C SER A 26 17.85 -0.26 -0.27
N PHE A 27 16.74 0.39 0.07
CA PHE A 27 16.37 1.73 -0.37
C PHE A 27 16.53 2.78 0.74
N ASP A 28 16.96 2.35 1.93
CA ASP A 28 17.02 3.16 3.15
C ASP A 28 15.77 4.03 3.36
N GLY A 29 14.59 3.45 3.17
CA GLY A 29 13.36 4.24 3.14
C GLY A 29 12.07 3.44 3.21
N LEU A 30 10.99 4.16 3.43
CA LEU A 30 9.64 3.60 3.33
C LEU A 30 9.24 3.46 1.87
N TRP A 31 8.70 2.28 1.54
CA TRP A 31 8.14 1.98 0.23
C TRP A 31 6.64 1.76 0.34
N GLY A 32 5.89 2.38 -0.58
CA GLY A 32 4.43 2.31 -0.61
C GLY A 32 3.92 1.37 -1.70
N PHE A 33 2.82 0.68 -1.42
CA PHE A 33 2.09 -0.15 -2.38
C PHE A 33 0.63 0.33 -2.45
N VAL A 34 0.04 0.29 -3.64
CA VAL A 34 -1.35 0.70 -3.90
C VAL A 34 -2.09 -0.47 -4.53
N TYR A 35 -3.31 -0.73 -4.07
CA TYR A 35 -4.16 -1.80 -4.56
C TYR A 35 -5.48 -1.22 -5.09
N GLY A 36 -5.87 -1.62 -6.30
CA GLY A 36 -7.14 -1.25 -6.93
C GLY A 36 -8.13 -2.42 -6.94
N GLY A 37 -9.39 -2.14 -6.65
CA GLY A 37 -10.50 -3.12 -6.70
C GLY A 37 -10.60 -4.04 -5.48
N VAL A 38 -9.64 -3.97 -4.57
CA VAL A 38 -9.61 -4.77 -3.33
C VAL A 38 -9.15 -3.92 -2.16
N ASP A 39 -9.57 -4.32 -0.97
CA ASP A 39 -9.09 -3.77 0.30
C ASP A 39 -8.48 -4.88 1.15
N PRO A 40 -7.17 -5.15 1.04
CA PRO A 40 -6.54 -6.15 1.87
C PRO A 40 -6.52 -5.76 3.35
N SER A 41 -6.63 -4.47 3.69
CA SER A 41 -6.62 -3.99 5.08
C SER A 41 -7.82 -4.48 5.90
N SER A 42 -8.88 -4.94 5.24
CA SER A 42 -10.05 -5.53 5.89
C SER A 42 -9.81 -6.95 6.39
N LEU A 43 -8.68 -7.59 6.06
CA LEU A 43 -8.35 -8.95 6.49
C LEU A 43 -7.71 -8.92 7.87
N SER A 44 -8.19 -9.77 8.77
CA SER A 44 -7.59 -9.90 10.10
C SER A 44 -6.25 -10.64 10.02
N PRO A 45 -5.31 -10.40 10.97
CA PRO A 45 -4.06 -11.16 11.08
C PRO A 45 -4.28 -12.67 11.02
N ALA A 46 -5.27 -13.18 11.77
CA ALA A 46 -5.58 -14.60 11.83
C ALA A 46 -6.05 -15.18 10.49
N GLU A 47 -6.83 -14.41 9.72
CA GLU A 47 -7.24 -14.83 8.36
C GLU A 47 -6.04 -14.84 7.39
N ILE A 48 -5.11 -13.90 7.53
CA ILE A 48 -3.88 -13.88 6.73
C ILE A 48 -3.01 -15.09 7.06
N ASP A 49 -2.75 -15.37 8.34
CA ASP A 49 -1.95 -16.53 8.78
C ASP A 49 -2.56 -17.84 8.30
N LYS A 50 -3.89 -17.96 8.38
CA LYS A 50 -4.64 -19.10 7.84
C LYS A 50 -4.39 -19.26 6.34
N ARG A 51 -4.55 -18.19 5.55
CA ARG A 51 -4.35 -18.22 4.09
C ARG A 51 -2.90 -18.54 3.70
N ILE A 52 -1.92 -18.03 4.44
CA ILE A 52 -0.50 -18.34 4.23
C ILE A 52 -0.30 -19.85 4.41
N LYS A 53 -0.77 -20.42 5.53
CA LYS A 53 -0.66 -21.86 5.81
C LYS A 53 -1.35 -22.73 4.75
N GLU A 54 -2.48 -22.29 4.21
CA GLU A 54 -3.24 -23.04 3.21
C GLU A 54 -2.63 -22.98 1.80
N ARG A 55 -1.84 -21.95 1.48
CA ARG A 55 -1.42 -21.64 0.09
C ARG A 55 0.09 -21.66 -0.13
N ILE A 56 0.88 -21.56 0.93
CA ILE A 56 2.32 -21.40 0.87
C ILE A 56 2.95 -22.53 1.70
N ASN A 57 3.74 -23.38 1.04
CA ASN A 57 4.39 -24.54 1.67
C ASN A 57 5.69 -24.19 2.39
N ASP A 58 6.17 -22.95 2.25
CA ASP A 58 7.44 -22.47 2.81
C ASP A 58 7.23 -21.38 3.88
N LYS A 59 8.28 -21.15 4.67
CA LYS A 59 8.29 -20.06 5.65
C LYS A 59 8.58 -18.73 4.95
N LEU A 60 7.72 -17.74 5.21
CA LEU A 60 7.95 -16.37 4.76
C LEU A 60 8.94 -15.67 5.70
N ALA A 61 9.86 -14.89 5.13
CA ALA A 61 10.91 -14.21 5.88
C ALA A 61 10.47 -12.87 6.50
N PHE A 62 9.41 -12.26 5.97
CA PHE A 62 8.95 -10.93 6.37
C PHE A 62 7.45 -10.88 6.69
N TYR A 63 6.64 -11.64 5.96
CA TYR A 63 5.19 -11.44 5.94
C TYR A 63 4.44 -12.51 6.74
N ASP A 64 3.54 -12.06 7.59
CA ASP A 64 2.62 -12.80 8.46
C ASP A 64 1.40 -11.91 8.75
N GLY A 65 0.46 -12.38 9.58
CA GLY A 65 -0.73 -11.62 9.93
C GLY A 65 -0.43 -10.29 10.64
N TYR A 66 0.61 -10.24 11.49
CA TYR A 66 0.95 -9.02 12.23
C TYR A 66 1.59 -7.97 11.33
N SER A 67 2.61 -8.36 10.55
CA SER A 67 3.27 -7.50 9.57
C SER A 67 2.29 -7.03 8.49
N HIS A 68 1.33 -7.87 8.07
CA HIS A 68 0.21 -7.45 7.22
C HIS A 68 -0.53 -6.27 7.86
N GLU A 69 -1.06 -6.43 9.07
CA GLU A 69 -1.84 -5.39 9.76
C GLU A 69 -1.03 -4.09 9.92
N VAL A 70 0.22 -4.18 10.35
CA VAL A 70 1.12 -3.03 10.51
C VAL A 70 1.33 -2.31 9.19
N SER A 71 1.50 -3.04 8.08
CA SER A 71 1.73 -2.46 6.75
C SER A 71 0.56 -1.58 6.28
N PHE A 72 -0.65 -1.79 6.78
CA PHE A 72 -1.82 -0.95 6.47
C PHE A 72 -2.08 0.17 7.48
N LYS A 73 -1.35 0.21 8.61
CA LYS A 73 -1.44 1.28 9.63
C LYS A 73 -0.48 2.43 9.28
N LEU A 74 -0.89 3.26 8.32
CA LEU A 74 -0.09 4.41 7.86
C LEU A 74 0.20 5.41 9.01
N PRO A 75 1.44 5.88 9.17
CA PRO A 75 1.80 6.91 10.13
C PRO A 75 1.06 8.22 9.87
N LYS A 76 0.85 9.01 10.94
CA LYS A 76 0.08 10.28 10.89
C LYS A 76 0.56 11.22 9.78
N ASN A 77 1.87 11.40 9.62
CA ASN A 77 2.41 12.27 8.58
C ASN A 77 2.03 11.81 7.18
N ILE A 78 2.01 10.49 6.91
CA ILE A 78 1.58 9.95 5.62
C ILE A 78 0.08 10.14 5.44
N LEU A 79 -0.73 9.85 6.47
CA LEU A 79 -2.19 10.08 6.41
C LEU A 79 -2.55 11.54 6.10
N GLU A 80 -1.82 12.51 6.64
CA GLU A 80 -2.03 13.92 6.33
C GLU A 80 -1.72 14.25 4.86
N GLU A 81 -0.72 13.61 4.26
CA GLU A 81 -0.43 13.77 2.82
C GLU A 81 -1.55 13.21 1.94
N PHE A 82 -2.17 12.09 2.34
CA PHE A 82 -3.36 11.53 1.69
C PHE A 82 -4.57 12.47 1.73
N LYS A 83 -4.69 13.31 2.77
CA LYS A 83 -5.78 14.30 2.87
C LYS A 83 -5.51 15.56 2.05
N LYS A 84 -4.24 15.97 1.94
CA LYS A 84 -3.86 17.23 1.29
C LYS A 84 -3.68 17.10 -0.22
N THR A 85 -3.21 15.94 -0.68
CA THR A 85 -2.87 15.74 -2.08
C THR A 85 -4.10 15.26 -2.86
N ASN A 86 -4.57 16.08 -3.80
CA ASN A 86 -5.67 15.72 -4.73
C ASN A 86 -5.18 15.53 -6.17
N ARG A 87 -3.85 15.42 -6.38
CA ARG A 87 -3.26 15.24 -7.71
C ARG A 87 -3.67 13.88 -8.29
N ILE A 88 -4.04 13.89 -9.57
CA ILE A 88 -4.32 12.71 -10.39
C ILE A 88 -3.33 12.73 -11.56
N SER A 89 -2.71 11.59 -11.85
CA SER A 89 -1.80 11.44 -12.99
C SER A 89 -2.62 11.20 -14.25
N THR A 90 -2.39 11.99 -15.29
CA THR A 90 -3.04 11.85 -16.60
C THR A 90 -1.99 11.85 -17.71
N GLU A 91 -2.41 11.57 -18.95
CA GLU A 91 -1.51 11.64 -20.11
C GLU A 91 -0.92 13.05 -20.31
N VAL A 92 -1.73 14.10 -20.10
CA VAL A 92 -1.31 15.50 -20.27
C VAL A 92 -0.52 16.06 -19.07
N ASN A 93 -0.70 15.47 -17.88
CA ASN A 93 0.01 15.86 -16.67
C ASN A 93 0.44 14.63 -15.85
N PRO A 94 1.41 13.86 -16.36
CA PRO A 94 1.89 12.66 -15.69
C PRO A 94 2.68 13.00 -14.42
N VAL A 95 2.63 12.09 -13.46
CA VAL A 95 3.51 12.13 -12.28
C VAL A 95 4.85 11.46 -12.60
N TYR A 96 5.93 11.99 -12.04
CA TYR A 96 7.28 11.43 -12.18
C TYR A 96 7.98 11.36 -10.83
N VAL A 97 8.88 10.40 -10.67
CA VAL A 97 9.87 10.39 -9.59
C VAL A 97 11.14 11.05 -10.14
N PRO A 98 11.64 12.12 -9.52
CA PRO A 98 12.92 12.70 -9.90
C PRO A 98 14.04 11.66 -9.81
N ALA A 99 14.95 11.67 -10.78
CA ALA A 99 16.15 10.83 -10.78
C ALA A 99 17.17 11.31 -9.72
#